data_AF-A0A3N5PI93-F1
#
_entry.id   AF-A0A3N5PI93-F1
#
_cell.length_a   1.000
_cell.length_b   1.000
_cell.length_c   1.000
_cell.angle_alpha   90.00
_cell.angle_beta   90.00
_cell.angle_gamma   90.00
#
_symmetry.space_group_name_H-M   'P 1'
#
loop_
_entity.id
_entity.type
_entity.pdbx_description
1 polymer ?
#
loop_
_entity_poly.entity_id
_entity_poly.type
_entity_poly.pdbx_seq_one_letter_code
_entity_poly.pdbx_strand_id
1 'polypeptide(L)'
;MSSIEANATSARYARCIAASKRIRWDIDEDVIRGRPLDVADDYLPEGLSLVDGLPFLTARERRFMSQVQGRTYANVFGLVERYINAKILDLSRDYRLGDQVALEALVRFSDEELKHQ
;
A
#
# COMPACT_ATOMS: atom_id res chain seq x y z
N MET A 1 -0.46 2.46 -31.38
CA MET A 1 -1.40 3.31 -30.62
C MET A 1 -1.71 4.54 -31.45
N SER A 2 -2.99 4.86 -31.61
CA SER A 2 -3.40 6.13 -32.25
C SER A 2 -3.01 7.31 -31.36
N SER A 3 -2.76 8.49 -31.93
CA SER A 3 -2.46 9.71 -31.19
C SER A 3 -3.57 10.08 -30.18
N ILE A 4 -4.83 9.73 -30.49
CA ILE A 4 -5.98 9.92 -29.61
C ILE A 4 -5.89 9.00 -28.38
N GLU A 5 -5.48 7.75 -28.55
CA GLU A 5 -5.32 6.78 -27.44
C GLU A 5 -4.15 7.14 -26.52
N ALA A 6 -3.05 7.62 -27.10
CA ALA A 6 -1.91 8.14 -26.34
C ALA A 6 -2.35 9.32 -25.46
N ASN A 7 -3.05 10.30 -26.03
CA ASN A 7 -3.54 11.47 -25.32
C ASN A 7 -4.55 11.11 -24.20
N ALA A 8 -5.46 10.17 -24.48
CA ALA A 8 -6.41 9.67 -23.47
C ALA A 8 -5.70 8.99 -22.30
N THR A 9 -4.59 8.27 -22.56
CA THR A 9 -3.78 7.62 -21.53
C THR A 9 -3.03 8.64 -20.69
N SER A 10 -2.36 9.62 -21.30
CA SER A 10 -1.68 10.72 -20.59
C SER A 10 -2.66 11.49 -19.70
N ALA A 11 -3.89 11.74 -20.18
CA ALA A 11 -4.93 12.40 -19.39
C ALA A 11 -5.37 11.56 -18.17
N ARG A 12 -5.28 10.23 -18.22
CA ARG A 12 -5.53 9.37 -17.04
C ARG A 12 -4.42 9.52 -16.01
N TYR A 13 -3.16 9.49 -16.44
CA TYR A 13 -2.01 9.70 -15.56
C TYR A 13 -2.03 11.08 -14.89
N ALA A 14 -2.39 12.14 -15.64
CA ALA A 14 -2.57 13.47 -15.08
C ALA A 14 -3.59 13.50 -13.92
N ARG A 15 -4.68 12.74 -14.02
CA ARG A 15 -5.67 12.62 -12.94
C ARG A 15 -5.10 11.89 -11.72
N CYS A 16 -4.32 10.82 -11.92
CA CYS A 16 -3.63 10.12 -10.82
C CYS A 16 -2.67 11.05 -10.09
N ILE A 17 -1.90 11.86 -10.81
CA ILE A 17 -1.00 12.86 -10.23
C ILE A 17 -1.77 13.87 -9.38
N ALA A 18 -2.85 14.45 -9.93
CA ALA A 18 -3.66 15.42 -9.22
C ALA A 18 -4.30 14.84 -7.95
N ALA A 19 -4.73 13.57 -8.00
CA ALA A 19 -5.24 12.87 -6.84
C ALA A 19 -4.15 12.66 -5.79
N SER A 20 -3.01 12.03 -6.14
CA SER A 20 -1.89 11.80 -5.22
C SER A 20 -1.40 13.09 -4.55
N LYS A 21 -1.30 14.20 -5.30
CA LYS A 21 -0.91 15.50 -4.72
C LYS A 21 -1.92 16.01 -3.71
N ARG A 22 -3.23 15.81 -3.95
CA ARG A 22 -4.30 16.30 -3.07
C ARG A 22 -4.39 15.52 -1.76
N ILE A 23 -4.16 14.21 -1.81
CA ILE A 23 -4.33 13.31 -0.67
C ILE A 23 -3.01 12.87 -0.05
N ARG A 24 -1.90 13.56 -0.34
CA ARG A 24 -0.59 13.20 0.20
C ARG A 24 -0.60 13.27 1.73
N TRP A 25 -0.11 12.21 2.35
CA TRP A 25 0.05 12.08 3.80
C TRP A 25 1.45 11.54 4.15
N ASP A 26 1.83 11.72 5.40
CA ASP A 26 3.04 11.20 6.05
C ASP A 26 2.69 10.16 7.12
N ILE A 27 3.45 9.05 7.18
CA ILE A 27 3.15 7.94 8.10
C ILE A 27 3.25 8.42 9.55
N ASP A 28 4.30 9.15 9.89
CA ASP A 28 4.58 9.50 11.27
C ASP A 28 3.69 10.66 11.73
N GLU A 29 3.56 11.69 10.91
CA GLU A 29 2.86 12.92 11.27
C GLU A 29 1.34 12.85 11.09
N ASP A 30 0.83 12.17 10.05
CA ASP A 30 -0.61 12.13 9.76
C ASP A 30 -1.28 10.85 10.25
N VAL A 31 -0.59 9.70 10.17
CA VAL A 31 -1.16 8.39 10.50
C VAL A 31 -0.85 8.00 11.93
N ILE A 32 0.41 7.64 12.25
CA ILE A 32 0.83 7.05 13.52
C ILE A 32 0.76 8.05 14.66
N ARG A 33 1.23 9.28 14.46
CA ARG A 33 1.18 10.39 15.42
C ARG A 33 1.77 10.02 16.79
N GLY A 34 2.90 9.31 16.77
CA GLY A 34 3.59 8.85 17.97
C GLY A 34 2.83 7.82 18.83
N ARG A 35 1.73 7.23 18.32
CA ARG A 35 0.97 6.22 19.07
C ARG A 35 1.83 4.96 19.28
N PRO A 36 1.90 4.45 20.52
CA PRO A 36 2.59 3.21 20.80
C PRO A 36 1.80 2.01 20.29
N LEU A 37 2.49 0.91 20.05
CA LEU A 37 1.88 -0.40 19.84
C LEU A 37 1.60 -1.03 21.21
N ASP A 38 0.33 -1.33 21.53
CA ASP A 38 -0.04 -2.01 22.77
C ASP A 38 -0.16 -3.52 22.54
N VAL A 39 0.63 -4.31 23.28
CA VAL A 39 0.61 -5.77 23.22
C VAL A 39 -0.65 -6.39 23.84
N ALA A 40 -1.49 -5.59 24.49
CA ALA A 40 -2.81 -5.99 24.95
C ALA A 40 -3.88 -5.94 23.86
N ASP A 41 -3.59 -5.32 22.71
CA ASP A 41 -4.51 -5.20 21.58
C ASP A 41 -4.44 -6.39 20.62
N ASP A 42 -5.52 -6.57 19.86
CA ASP A 42 -5.53 -7.38 18.65
C ASP A 42 -4.82 -6.64 17.51
N TYR A 43 -3.98 -7.33 16.74
CA TYR A 43 -3.26 -6.69 15.62
C TYR A 43 -3.97 -6.86 14.28
N LEU A 44 -5.01 -7.70 14.21
CA LEU A 44 -5.78 -7.91 13.00
C LEU A 44 -7.27 -8.11 13.37
N PRO A 45 -8.21 -7.43 12.67
CA PRO A 45 -9.64 -7.62 12.89
C PRO A 45 -10.05 -9.09 12.78
N GLU A 46 -11.04 -9.50 13.58
CA GLU A 46 -11.51 -10.89 13.66
C GLU A 46 -11.91 -11.47 12.28
N GLY A 47 -12.56 -10.66 11.43
CA GLY A 47 -12.94 -11.07 10.08
C GLY A 47 -11.76 -11.37 9.14
N LEU A 48 -10.55 -10.86 9.44
CA LEU A 48 -9.34 -11.13 8.68
C LEU A 48 -8.45 -12.20 9.34
N SER A 49 -8.42 -12.23 10.68
CA SER A 49 -7.64 -13.22 11.43
C SER A 49 -8.35 -14.57 11.54
N LEU A 50 -9.67 -14.61 11.32
CA LEU A 50 -10.55 -15.78 11.41
C LEU A 50 -10.49 -16.50 12.77
N VAL A 51 -10.11 -15.78 13.83
CA VAL A 51 -9.95 -16.34 15.19
C VAL A 51 -11.27 -16.81 15.80
N ASP A 52 -12.40 -16.25 15.36
CA ASP A 52 -13.74 -16.67 15.78
C ASP A 52 -14.10 -18.08 15.31
N GLY A 53 -13.47 -18.55 14.23
CA GLY A 53 -13.61 -19.92 13.73
C GLY A 53 -12.88 -20.97 14.58
N LEU A 54 -12.18 -20.55 15.65
CA LEU A 54 -11.35 -21.40 16.50
C LEU A 54 -11.91 -21.44 17.93
N PRO A 55 -13.04 -22.17 18.17
CA PRO A 55 -13.76 -22.13 19.45
C PRO A 55 -12.95 -22.71 20.62
N PHE A 56 -11.93 -23.53 20.33
CA PHE A 56 -11.06 -24.15 21.32
C PHE A 56 -10.04 -23.20 21.95
N LEU A 57 -9.83 -22.01 21.37
CA LEU A 57 -8.91 -21.02 21.92
C LEU A 57 -9.52 -20.33 23.15
N THR A 58 -8.69 -20.00 24.13
CA THR A 58 -9.03 -19.06 25.20
C THR A 58 -9.00 -17.62 24.67
N ALA A 59 -9.53 -16.66 25.43
CA ALA A 59 -9.47 -15.24 25.04
C ALA A 59 -8.01 -14.75 24.84
N ARG A 60 -7.09 -15.20 25.70
CA ARG A 60 -5.66 -14.87 25.58
C ARG A 60 -5.04 -15.46 24.31
N GLU A 61 -5.40 -16.69 23.97
CA GLU A 61 -4.90 -17.35 22.76
C GLU A 61 -5.51 -16.77 21.48
N ARG A 62 -6.79 -16.34 21.50
CA ARG A 62 -7.40 -15.59 20.39
C ARG A 62 -6.63 -14.31 20.10
N ARG A 63 -6.34 -13.51 21.14
CA ARG A 63 -5.52 -12.30 20.98
C ARG A 63 -4.14 -12.62 20.42
N PHE A 64 -3.45 -13.59 21.01
CA PHE A 64 -2.12 -13.98 20.53
C PHE A 64 -2.15 -14.47 19.08
N MET A 65 -3.18 -15.21 18.68
CA MET A 65 -3.38 -15.64 17.30
C MET A 65 -3.66 -14.45 16.37
N SER A 66 -4.48 -13.47 16.79
CA SER A 66 -4.68 -12.22 16.06
C SER A 66 -3.35 -11.46 15.86
N GLN A 67 -2.49 -11.43 16.89
CA GLN A 67 -1.17 -10.81 16.80
C GLN A 67 -0.24 -11.52 15.81
N VAL A 68 -0.22 -12.86 15.82
CA VAL A 68 0.52 -13.68 14.85
C VAL A 68 0.00 -13.44 13.43
N GLN A 69 -1.32 -13.42 13.25
CA GLN A 69 -1.95 -13.18 11.95
C GLN A 69 -1.71 -11.76 11.46
N GLY A 70 -1.83 -10.74 12.31
CA GLY A 70 -1.55 -9.34 11.98
C GLY A 70 -0.09 -9.13 11.56
N ARG A 71 0.85 -9.74 12.29
CA ARG A 71 2.27 -9.73 11.89
C ARG A 71 2.47 -10.45 10.56
N THR A 72 1.84 -11.59 10.34
CA THR A 72 1.93 -12.32 9.07
C THR A 72 1.38 -11.49 7.91
N TYR A 73 0.20 -10.90 8.10
CA TYR A 73 -0.45 -10.03 7.12
C TYR A 73 0.45 -8.85 6.74
N ALA A 74 1.00 -8.13 7.72
CA ALA A 74 1.91 -7.01 7.48
C ALA A 74 3.18 -7.43 6.71
N ASN A 75 3.75 -8.62 7.01
CA ASN A 75 4.91 -9.12 6.27
C ASN A 75 4.57 -9.47 4.81
N VAL A 76 3.41 -10.10 4.58
CA VAL A 76 2.95 -10.41 3.21
C VAL A 76 2.69 -9.11 2.46
N PHE A 77 2.04 -8.14 3.08
CA PHE A 77 1.76 -6.83 2.50
C PHE A 77 3.06 -6.12 2.12
N GLY A 78 4.03 -5.99 3.03
CA GLY A 78 5.32 -5.38 2.73
C GLY A 78 6.15 -6.14 1.68
N LEU A 79 5.99 -7.48 1.56
CA LEU A 79 6.59 -8.23 0.45
C LEU A 79 5.92 -7.88 -0.89
N VAL A 80 4.58 -7.82 -0.88
CA VAL A 80 3.77 -7.53 -2.06
C VAL A 80 4.10 -6.14 -2.61
N GLU A 81 4.05 -5.14 -1.74
CA GLU A 81 4.32 -3.75 -2.12
C GLU A 81 5.75 -3.54 -2.63
N ARG A 82 6.74 -4.25 -2.07
CA ARG A 82 8.12 -4.22 -2.58
C ARG A 82 8.23 -4.74 -4.01
N TYR A 83 7.56 -5.83 -4.37
CA TYR A 83 7.62 -6.33 -5.75
C TYR A 83 6.81 -5.45 -6.70
N ILE A 84 5.65 -4.92 -6.27
CA ILE A 84 4.84 -4.00 -7.07
C ILE A 84 5.67 -2.76 -7.41
N ASN A 85 6.27 -2.13 -6.40
CA ASN A 85 7.09 -0.95 -6.58
C ASN A 85 8.27 -1.22 -7.53
N ALA A 86 8.98 -2.34 -7.34
CA ALA A 86 10.06 -2.74 -8.24
C ALA A 86 9.57 -2.88 -9.69
N LYS A 87 8.38 -3.44 -9.91
CA LYS A 87 7.82 -3.59 -11.25
C LYS A 87 7.39 -2.26 -11.87
N ILE A 88 6.84 -1.34 -11.08
CA ILE A 88 6.47 0.00 -11.56
C ILE A 88 7.71 0.81 -11.98
N LEU A 89 8.79 0.72 -11.22
CA LEU A 89 10.07 1.34 -11.59
C LEU A 89 10.70 0.72 -12.85
N ASP A 90 10.46 -0.56 -13.10
CA ASP A 90 10.85 -1.22 -14.35
C ASP A 90 10.02 -0.70 -15.54
N LEU A 91 8.68 -0.64 -15.39
CA LEU A 91 7.77 -0.11 -16.42
C LEU A 91 8.01 1.37 -16.71
N SER A 92 8.45 2.16 -15.72
CA SER A 92 8.74 3.58 -15.92
C SER A 92 9.89 3.82 -16.92
N ARG A 93 10.71 2.80 -17.21
CA ARG A 93 11.78 2.84 -18.22
C ARG A 93 11.27 3.26 -19.59
N ASP A 94 10.08 2.79 -19.96
CA ASP A 94 9.47 3.04 -21.27
C ASP A 94 9.10 4.52 -21.47
N TYR A 95 8.97 5.28 -20.39
CA TYR A 95 8.54 6.68 -20.41
C TYR A 95 9.67 7.69 -20.15
N ARG A 96 10.90 7.24 -19.85
CA ARG A 96 12.02 8.10 -19.42
C ARG A 96 12.28 9.28 -20.35
N LEU A 97 12.26 9.05 -21.66
CA LEU A 97 12.45 10.08 -22.70
C LEU A 97 11.17 10.37 -23.48
N GLY A 98 10.04 9.81 -23.04
CA GLY A 98 8.75 9.89 -23.71
C GLY A 98 7.76 10.74 -22.91
N ASP A 99 6.56 10.20 -22.72
CA ASP A 99 5.48 10.86 -21.98
C ASP A 99 5.88 11.11 -20.51
N GLN A 100 6.25 12.36 -20.23
CA GLN A 100 6.67 12.80 -18.90
C GLN A 100 5.51 12.80 -17.88
N VAL A 101 4.25 12.88 -18.34
CA VAL A 101 3.08 12.79 -17.45
C VAL A 101 2.93 11.36 -16.95
N ALA A 102 3.12 10.38 -17.83
CA ALA A 102 3.15 8.97 -17.43
C ALA A 102 4.32 8.69 -16.46
N LEU A 103 5.52 9.20 -16.78
CA LEU A 103 6.69 9.04 -15.91
C LEU A 103 6.44 9.60 -14.50
N GLU A 104 5.96 10.84 -14.39
CA GLU A 104 5.65 11.46 -13.10
C GLU A 104 4.61 10.62 -12.33
N ALA A 105 3.56 10.15 -12.99
CA ALA A 105 2.52 9.36 -12.34
C ALA A 105 3.06 8.05 -11.76
N LEU A 106 3.94 7.35 -12.48
CA LEU A 106 4.57 6.11 -12.00
C LEU A 106 5.55 6.35 -10.85
N VAL A 107 6.35 7.42 -10.92
CA VAL A 107 7.26 7.81 -9.82
C VAL A 107 6.47 8.16 -8.56
N ARG A 108 5.37 8.90 -8.70
CA ARG A 108 4.50 9.22 -7.56
C ARG A 108 3.81 7.99 -6.99
N PHE A 109 3.34 7.08 -7.84
CA PHE A 109 2.80 5.80 -7.38
C PHE A 109 3.83 5.06 -6.53
N SER A 110 5.07 4.94 -7.01
CA SER A 110 6.17 4.35 -6.25
C SER A 110 6.44 5.05 -4.92
N ASP A 111 6.37 6.38 -4.85
CA ASP A 111 6.51 7.14 -3.61
C ASP A 111 5.38 6.86 -2.61
N GLU A 112 4.14 6.70 -3.08
CA GLU A 112 3.02 6.32 -2.20
C GLU A 112 3.18 4.87 -1.69
N GLU A 113 3.53 3.90 -2.54
CA GLU A 113 3.69 2.50 -2.11
C GLU A 113 4.90 2.26 -1.19
N LEU A 114 5.91 3.13 -1.23
CA LEU A 114 7.00 3.07 -0.26
C LEU A 114 6.52 3.31 1.17
N LYS A 115 5.40 4.03 1.35
CA LYS A 115 4.83 4.31 2.68
C LYS A 115 4.14 3.09 3.30
N HIS A 116 3.88 2.06 2.50
CA HIS A 116 3.13 0.88 2.87
C HIS A 116 4.02 -0.29 3.36
N GLN A 117 5.35 -0.13 3.28
CA GLN A 117 6.35 -1.17 3.58
C GLN A 117 6.78 -1.24 5.03
#